data_AF-A0A2T0K3E0-F1
#
_entry.id   AF-A0A2T0K3E0-F1
#
_cell.length_a   1.000
_cell.length_b   1.000
_cell.length_c   1.000
_cell.angle_alpha   90.00
_cell.angle_beta   90.00
_cell.angle_gamma   90.00
#
_symmetry.space_group_name_H-M   'P 1'
#
loop_
_entity.id
_entity.type
_entity.pdbx_description
1 polymer ?
#
loop_
_entity_poly.entity_id
_entity_poly.type
_entity_poly.pdbx_seq_one_letter_code
_entity_poly.pdbx_strand_id
1 'polypeptide(L)'
;MLIDMTDTLHTATKKTVVETLLAERHSLPLTIALHLVPGVLIVAAYLLIAEPFVNAIGYPIFLAWAVALVIVLFPLLGVMFWLGRRRNGRFSLDGVVGYREKSMSRGRLVAAVAGLIVWMTVVSLALTPLDNVVYENFFTWVPFEGAGGSATTYLDGYAHSLLVTTMLICLPLTGFALPLIEELYFRGFLLPRIAHLRAGAPVLNTVLFSVYHFWAPWTVLSKLIFLFPAVWLVWRRHDIRLSIGMHAGTTLLMASLGTLALMLNLV
;
A
#
# COMPACT_ATOMS: atom_id res chain seq x y z
N MET A 1 1.53 67.12 -3.10
CA MET A 1 1.57 66.16 -4.24
C MET A 1 1.67 64.78 -3.63
N LEU A 2 0.60 64.00 -3.75
CA LEU A 2 0.35 62.77 -2.99
C LEU A 2 1.34 61.65 -3.36
N ILE A 3 1.79 60.94 -2.33
CA ILE A 3 2.56 59.70 -2.44
C ILE A 3 1.58 58.62 -2.87
N ASP A 4 1.78 58.07 -4.07
CA ASP A 4 1.05 56.93 -4.60
C ASP A 4 1.55 55.66 -3.87
N MET A 5 0.85 55.30 -2.80
CA MET A 5 1.02 54.01 -2.13
C MET A 5 0.30 52.97 -2.98
N THR A 6 1.08 52.29 -3.82
CA THR A 6 0.72 51.03 -4.46
C THR A 6 0.23 50.03 -3.43
N ASP A 7 -1.07 49.85 -3.36
CA ASP A 7 -1.74 48.85 -2.55
C ASP A 7 -1.59 47.48 -3.24
N THR A 8 -0.45 46.82 -3.04
CA THR A 8 -0.26 45.42 -3.45
C THR A 8 -1.02 44.50 -2.50
N LEU A 9 -2.33 44.46 -2.63
CA LEU A 9 -3.16 43.39 -2.10
C LEU A 9 -2.88 42.13 -2.92
N HIS A 10 -1.91 41.35 -2.47
CA HIS A 10 -1.66 40.00 -2.96
C HIS A 10 -2.85 39.12 -2.51
N THR A 11 -3.91 39.08 -3.31
CA THR A 11 -4.99 38.11 -3.13
C THR A 11 -4.39 36.72 -3.30
N ALA A 12 -4.24 35.97 -2.20
CA ALA A 12 -3.80 34.59 -2.24
C ALA A 12 -4.81 33.75 -3.03
N THR A 13 -4.53 33.51 -4.30
CA THR A 13 -5.37 32.70 -5.18
C THR A 13 -5.47 31.30 -4.58
N LYS A 14 -6.69 30.83 -4.30
CA LYS A 14 -6.93 29.51 -3.73
C LYS A 14 -6.41 28.46 -4.71
N LYS A 15 -5.39 27.69 -4.30
CA LYS A 15 -4.82 26.62 -5.13
C LYS A 15 -5.90 25.63 -5.55
N THR A 16 -5.85 25.20 -6.80
CA THR A 16 -6.74 24.13 -7.28
C THR A 16 -6.39 22.79 -6.60
N VAL A 17 -7.32 21.82 -6.66
CA VAL A 17 -7.06 20.46 -6.15
C VAL A 17 -5.85 19.83 -6.85
N VAL A 18 -5.73 20.02 -8.17
CA VAL A 18 -4.61 19.50 -8.96
C VAL A 18 -3.29 20.11 -8.50
N GLU A 19 -3.22 21.43 -8.35
CA GLU A 19 -2.02 22.14 -7.87
C GLU A 19 -1.64 21.69 -6.46
N THR A 20 -2.62 21.47 -5.59
CA THR A 20 -2.41 21.00 -4.22
C THR A 20 -1.83 19.58 -4.20
N LEU A 21 -2.37 18.68 -5.00
CA LEU A 21 -1.89 17.29 -5.11
C LEU A 21 -0.51 17.20 -5.78
N LEU A 22 -0.24 18.05 -6.78
CA LEU A 22 1.03 18.10 -7.50
C LEU A 22 2.11 18.95 -6.82
N ALA A 23 1.78 19.65 -5.74
CA ALA A 23 2.75 20.44 -4.99
C ALA A 23 3.95 19.60 -4.55
N GLU A 24 5.14 20.20 -4.61
CA GLU A 24 6.39 19.55 -4.16
C GLU A 24 6.38 19.21 -2.67
N ARG A 25 5.60 19.96 -1.88
CA ARG A 25 5.47 19.77 -0.44
C ARG A 25 4.01 19.67 -0.06
N HIS A 26 3.65 18.61 0.64
CA HIS A 26 2.33 18.47 1.25
C HIS A 26 2.36 19.00 2.69
N SER A 27 1.28 19.67 3.09
CA SER A 27 1.02 19.97 4.49
C SER A 27 0.74 18.68 5.26
N LEU A 28 1.05 18.64 6.56
CA LEU A 28 0.81 17.47 7.40
C LEU A 28 -0.64 16.94 7.36
N PRO A 29 -1.70 17.77 7.44
CA PRO A 29 -3.08 17.26 7.35
C PRO A 29 -3.39 16.58 6.01
N LEU A 30 -2.93 17.17 4.91
CA LEU A 30 -3.06 16.57 3.57
C LEU A 30 -2.31 15.25 3.47
N THR A 31 -1.09 15.18 3.99
CA THR A 31 -0.31 13.93 4.05
C THR A 31 -1.08 12.87 4.82
N ILE A 32 -1.56 13.16 6.03
CA ILE A 32 -2.32 12.20 6.84
C ILE A 32 -3.58 11.74 6.09
N ALA A 33 -4.36 12.67 5.54
CA ALA A 33 -5.56 12.34 4.79
C ALA A 33 -5.26 11.44 3.58
N LEU A 34 -4.26 11.79 2.75
CA LEU A 34 -3.89 11.00 1.58
C LEU A 34 -3.34 9.61 1.93
N HIS A 35 -2.74 9.44 3.10
CA HIS A 35 -2.32 8.10 3.52
C HIS A 35 -3.49 7.27 4.05
N LEU A 36 -4.36 7.86 4.88
CA LEU A 36 -5.34 7.09 5.66
C LEU A 36 -6.70 6.93 4.96
N VAL A 37 -7.14 7.91 4.17
CA VAL A 37 -8.45 7.85 3.48
C VAL A 37 -8.58 6.61 2.59
N PRO A 38 -7.58 6.22 1.78
CA PRO A 38 -7.68 4.98 1.00
C PRO A 38 -7.96 3.74 1.87
N GLY A 39 -7.38 3.66 3.06
CA GLY A 39 -7.57 2.53 3.97
C GLY A 39 -8.98 2.47 4.53
N VAL A 40 -9.53 3.63 4.92
CA VAL A 40 -10.93 3.77 5.35
C VAL A 40 -11.88 3.36 4.22
N LEU A 41 -11.59 3.80 2.98
CA LEU A 41 -12.39 3.43 1.81
C LEU A 41 -12.32 1.92 1.51
N ILE A 42 -11.18 1.27 1.73
CA ILE A 42 -11.06 -0.19 1.55
C ILE A 42 -11.92 -0.94 2.55
N VAL A 43 -11.89 -0.55 3.83
CA VAL A 43 -12.76 -1.15 4.86
C VAL A 43 -14.23 -0.94 4.52
N ALA A 44 -14.61 0.27 4.08
CA ALA A 44 -15.98 0.55 3.66
C ALA A 44 -16.38 -0.28 2.43
N ALA A 45 -15.51 -0.38 1.42
CA ALA A 45 -15.76 -1.18 0.23
C ALA A 45 -15.86 -2.68 0.56
N TYR A 46 -15.08 -3.17 1.53
CA TYR A 46 -15.17 -4.53 2.02
C TYR A 46 -16.55 -4.80 2.63
N LEU A 47 -16.92 -4.05 3.68
CA LEU A 47 -18.14 -4.28 4.45
C LEU A 47 -19.42 -4.04 3.64
N LEU A 48 -19.44 -3.02 2.78
CA LEU A 48 -20.66 -2.60 2.09
C LEU A 48 -20.88 -3.28 0.74
N ILE A 49 -19.82 -3.84 0.14
CA ILE A 49 -19.86 -4.36 -1.23
C ILE A 49 -19.24 -5.75 -1.30
N ALA A 50 -17.96 -5.87 -0.98
CA ALA A 50 -17.18 -7.04 -1.34
C ALA A 50 -17.55 -8.28 -0.53
N GLU A 51 -17.67 -8.16 0.79
CA GLU A 51 -18.05 -9.26 1.67
C GLU A 51 -19.46 -9.78 1.36
N PRO A 52 -20.52 -8.93 1.31
CA PRO A 52 -21.86 -9.37 0.92
C PRO A 52 -21.88 -10.06 -0.46
N PHE A 53 -21.16 -9.51 -1.44
CA PHE A 53 -21.10 -10.06 -2.79
C PHE A 53 -20.42 -11.44 -2.83
N VAL A 54 -19.25 -11.58 -2.20
CA VAL A 54 -18.47 -12.83 -2.20
C VAL A 54 -19.19 -13.94 -1.44
N ASN A 55 -19.82 -13.59 -0.31
CA ASN A 55 -20.65 -14.53 0.44
C ASN A 55 -21.87 -14.98 -0.38
N ALA A 56 -22.51 -14.08 -1.12
CA ALA A 56 -23.65 -14.42 -1.97
C ALA A 56 -23.30 -15.39 -3.12
N ILE A 57 -22.06 -15.38 -3.60
CA ILE A 57 -21.57 -16.33 -4.62
C ILE A 57 -20.88 -17.57 -4.03
N GLY A 58 -20.75 -17.66 -2.70
CA GLY A 58 -20.19 -18.82 -2.01
C GLY A 58 -18.67 -18.99 -2.17
N TYR A 59 -17.93 -17.90 -2.37
CA TYR A 59 -16.46 -17.94 -2.51
C TYR A 59 -15.75 -17.63 -1.19
N PRO A 60 -14.50 -18.12 -1.01
CA PRO A 60 -13.67 -17.78 0.15
C PRO A 60 -13.54 -16.28 0.38
N ILE A 61 -13.66 -15.86 1.64
CA ILE A 61 -13.69 -14.44 2.04
C ILE A 61 -12.40 -13.68 1.66
N PHE A 62 -11.29 -14.37 1.42
CA PHE A 62 -10.07 -13.77 0.88
C PHE A 62 -10.32 -13.03 -0.45
N LEU A 63 -11.27 -13.50 -1.27
CA LEU A 63 -11.68 -12.82 -2.50
C LEU A 63 -12.29 -11.44 -2.22
N ALA A 64 -13.01 -11.27 -1.11
CA ALA A 64 -13.65 -9.99 -0.77
C ALA A 64 -12.60 -8.90 -0.51
N TRP A 65 -11.47 -9.24 0.12
CA TRP A 65 -10.36 -8.31 0.28
C TRP A 65 -9.75 -7.88 -1.06
N ALA A 66 -9.57 -8.83 -2.00
CA ALA A 66 -9.09 -8.52 -3.34
C ALA A 66 -10.05 -7.55 -4.06
N VAL A 67 -11.36 -7.81 -4.01
CA VAL A 67 -12.39 -6.94 -4.60
C VAL A 67 -12.38 -5.55 -3.97
N ALA A 68 -12.35 -5.43 -2.64
CA ALA A 68 -12.31 -4.16 -1.93
C ALA A 68 -11.07 -3.32 -2.29
N LEU A 69 -9.89 -3.96 -2.34
CA LEU A 69 -8.65 -3.32 -2.77
C LEU A 69 -8.72 -2.88 -4.23
N VAL A 70 -9.31 -3.68 -5.12
CA VAL A 70 -9.49 -3.30 -6.54
C VAL A 70 -10.36 -2.04 -6.66
N ILE A 71 -11.49 -2.00 -5.94
CA ILE A 71 -12.44 -0.87 -5.95
C ILE A 71 -11.76 0.45 -5.56
N VAL A 72 -10.74 0.42 -4.70
CA VAL A 72 -10.08 1.64 -4.21
C VAL A 72 -8.76 1.94 -4.93
N LEU A 73 -7.88 0.94 -5.08
CA LEU A 73 -6.53 1.15 -5.59
C LEU A 73 -6.51 1.41 -7.10
N PHE A 74 -7.36 0.77 -7.90
CA PHE A 74 -7.39 1.04 -9.34
C PHE A 74 -7.86 2.48 -9.67
N PRO A 75 -8.93 3.01 -9.03
CA PRO A 75 -9.26 4.43 -9.17
C PRO A 75 -8.15 5.36 -8.70
N LEU A 76 -7.45 5.01 -7.63
CA LEU A 76 -6.31 5.79 -7.14
C LEU A 76 -5.16 5.84 -8.17
N LEU A 77 -4.86 4.72 -8.81
CA LEU A 77 -3.96 4.67 -9.96
C LEU A 77 -4.47 5.54 -11.12
N GLY A 78 -5.76 5.48 -11.42
CA GLY A 78 -6.43 6.33 -12.41
C GLY A 78 -6.28 7.83 -12.10
N VAL A 79 -6.40 8.23 -10.84
CA VAL A 79 -6.15 9.61 -10.38
C VAL A 79 -4.70 10.01 -10.65
N MET A 80 -3.71 9.15 -10.37
CA MET A 80 -2.31 9.46 -10.69
C MET A 80 -2.08 9.66 -12.20
N PHE A 81 -2.68 8.81 -13.05
CA PHE A 81 -2.62 9.00 -14.50
C PHE A 81 -3.32 10.29 -14.96
N TRP A 82 -4.47 10.62 -14.36
CA TRP A 82 -5.17 11.87 -14.62
C TRP A 82 -4.34 13.10 -14.20
N LEU A 83 -3.68 13.05 -13.03
CA LEU A 83 -2.74 14.09 -12.60
C LEU A 83 -1.59 14.25 -13.61
N GLY A 84 -1.09 13.14 -14.17
CA GLY A 84 -0.09 13.18 -15.23
C GLY A 84 -0.62 13.82 -16.52
N ARG A 85 -1.87 13.55 -16.89
CA ARG A 85 -2.52 14.23 -18.02
C ARG A 85 -2.66 15.72 -17.77
N ARG A 86 -3.02 16.14 -16.55
CA ARG A 86 -3.10 17.56 -16.17
C ARG A 86 -1.74 18.25 -16.20
N ARG A 87 -0.67 17.54 -15.82
CA ARG A 87 0.70 18.07 -15.80
C ARG A 87 1.36 18.12 -17.18
N ASN A 88 1.18 17.07 -17.98
CA ASN A 88 1.98 16.80 -19.19
C ASN A 88 1.16 16.73 -20.48
N GLY A 89 -0.16 16.90 -20.42
CA GLY A 89 -1.08 16.76 -21.57
C GLY A 89 -1.43 15.31 -21.96
N ARG A 90 -0.77 14.30 -21.38
CA ARG A 90 -1.00 12.86 -21.66
C ARG A 90 -1.08 12.02 -20.39
N PHE A 91 -1.84 10.93 -20.42
CA PHE A 91 -1.88 9.96 -19.31
C PHE A 91 -0.49 9.33 -19.13
N SER A 92 0.18 9.66 -18.02
CA SER A 92 1.49 9.13 -17.65
C SER A 92 1.69 9.26 -16.14
N LEU A 93 2.61 8.48 -15.57
CA LEU A 93 3.08 8.65 -14.19
C LEU A 93 4.32 9.57 -14.11
N ASP A 94 4.86 10.00 -15.25
CA ASP A 94 6.03 10.89 -15.31
C ASP A 94 5.72 12.24 -14.68
N GLY A 95 6.60 12.70 -13.78
CA GLY A 95 6.37 13.92 -13.01
C GLY A 95 5.27 13.80 -11.94
N VAL A 96 4.63 12.64 -11.79
CA VAL A 96 3.65 12.37 -10.71
C VAL A 96 4.30 11.48 -9.64
N VAL A 97 4.89 10.38 -10.10
CA VAL A 97 5.62 9.38 -9.31
C VAL A 97 7.12 9.72 -9.33
N GLY A 98 7.67 10.04 -8.16
CA GLY A 98 9.07 10.35 -7.92
C GLY A 98 9.93 9.11 -7.61
N TYR A 99 11.20 9.36 -7.25
CA TYR A 99 12.21 8.32 -6.93
C TYR A 99 12.40 7.28 -8.03
N ARG A 100 12.48 7.76 -9.29
CA ARG A 100 12.73 6.94 -10.48
C ARG A 100 14.14 7.15 -11.06
N GLU A 101 15.07 7.66 -10.26
CA GLU A 101 16.42 8.07 -10.69
C GLU A 101 17.33 6.88 -11.09
N LYS A 102 16.94 5.65 -10.75
CA LYS A 102 17.68 4.41 -11.04
C LYS A 102 19.14 4.45 -10.56
N SER A 103 19.37 5.02 -9.39
CA SER A 103 20.72 5.24 -8.82
C SER A 103 21.52 3.95 -8.58
N MET A 104 20.85 2.79 -8.50
CA MET A 104 21.50 1.50 -8.27
C MET A 104 21.75 0.74 -9.58
N SER A 105 22.97 0.19 -9.71
CA SER A 105 23.30 -0.79 -10.74
C SER A 105 22.44 -2.05 -10.58
N ARG A 106 22.18 -2.77 -11.69
CA ARG A 106 21.27 -3.92 -11.69
C ARG A 106 21.65 -4.98 -10.66
N GLY A 107 22.93 -5.36 -10.56
CA GLY A 107 23.40 -6.35 -9.58
C GLY A 107 23.20 -5.91 -8.13
N ARG A 108 23.51 -4.65 -7.81
CA ARG A 108 23.27 -4.09 -6.46
C ARG A 108 21.79 -4.01 -6.13
N LEU A 109 20.95 -3.67 -7.11
CA LEU A 109 19.50 -3.63 -6.94
C LEU A 109 18.96 -5.04 -6.64
N VAL A 110 19.33 -6.04 -7.44
CA VAL A 110 18.89 -7.44 -7.24
C VAL A 110 19.32 -7.95 -5.87
N ALA A 111 20.58 -7.74 -5.48
CA ALA A 111 21.06 -8.15 -4.16
C ALA A 111 20.32 -7.45 -3.01
N ALA A 112 20.07 -6.14 -3.13
CA ALA A 112 19.32 -5.40 -2.13
C ALA A 112 17.86 -5.86 -2.03
N VAL A 113 17.19 -6.07 -3.17
CA VAL A 113 15.82 -6.58 -3.21
C VAL A 113 15.74 -7.99 -2.62
N ALA A 114 16.66 -8.89 -2.97
CA ALA A 114 16.72 -10.23 -2.38
C ALA A 114 16.88 -10.17 -0.86
N GLY A 115 17.80 -9.36 -0.35
CA GLY A 115 17.98 -9.16 1.09
C GLY A 115 16.75 -8.57 1.77
N LEU A 116 16.06 -7.62 1.12
CA LEU A 116 14.82 -7.04 1.64
C LEU A 116 13.65 -8.03 1.63
N ILE A 117 13.54 -8.91 0.63
CA ILE A 117 12.55 -10.00 0.60
C ILE A 117 12.81 -10.95 1.78
N VAL A 118 14.05 -11.39 1.97
CA VAL A 118 14.42 -12.25 3.12
C VAL A 118 14.09 -11.56 4.43
N TRP A 119 14.45 -10.28 4.58
CA TRP A 119 14.11 -9.49 5.76
C TRP A 119 12.61 -9.44 6.01
N MET A 120 11.81 -9.03 5.01
CA MET A 120 10.37 -8.89 5.13
C MET A 120 9.73 -10.23 5.53
N THR A 121 10.11 -11.33 4.88
CA THR A 121 9.55 -12.66 5.17
C THR A 121 9.96 -13.15 6.56
N VAL A 122 11.26 -13.16 6.89
CA VAL A 122 11.75 -13.70 8.16
C VAL A 122 11.24 -12.88 9.34
N VAL A 123 11.30 -11.55 9.25
CA VAL A 123 10.90 -10.67 10.35
C VAL A 123 9.39 -10.66 10.53
N SER A 124 8.59 -10.67 9.46
CA SER A 124 7.13 -10.79 9.60
C SER A 124 6.73 -12.09 10.27
N LEU A 125 7.31 -13.23 9.89
CA LEU A 125 7.06 -14.52 10.54
C LEU A 125 7.49 -14.54 12.00
N ALA A 126 8.64 -13.95 12.33
CA ALA A 126 9.13 -13.86 13.70
C ALA A 126 8.26 -12.98 14.60
N LEU A 127 7.49 -12.04 14.03
CA LEU A 127 6.62 -11.13 14.76
C LEU A 127 5.17 -11.62 14.87
N THR A 128 4.80 -12.74 14.24
CA THR A 128 3.46 -13.33 14.39
C THR A 128 3.03 -13.54 15.85
N PRO A 129 3.88 -14.02 16.79
CA PRO A 129 3.47 -14.15 18.19
C PRO A 129 3.11 -12.80 18.83
N LEU A 130 3.82 -11.73 18.47
CA LEU A 130 3.50 -10.38 18.92
C LEU A 130 2.14 -9.94 18.36
N ASP A 131 1.91 -10.14 17.07
CA ASP A 131 0.64 -9.79 16.42
C ASP A 131 -0.55 -10.52 17.07
N ASN A 132 -0.38 -11.80 17.41
CA ASN A 132 -1.40 -12.59 18.08
C ASN A 132 -1.68 -12.08 19.50
N VAL A 133 -0.64 -11.80 20.30
CA VAL A 133 -0.82 -11.24 21.65
C VAL A 133 -1.55 -9.89 21.59
N VAL A 134 -1.18 -9.02 20.65
CA VAL A 134 -1.85 -7.72 20.49
C VAL A 134 -3.31 -7.92 20.05
N TYR A 135 -3.57 -8.85 19.13
CA TYR A 135 -4.92 -9.16 18.69
C TYR A 135 -5.80 -9.66 19.85
N GLU A 136 -5.36 -10.70 20.55
CA GLU A 136 -6.10 -11.39 21.61
C GLU A 136 -6.45 -10.46 22.78
N ASN A 137 -5.56 -9.50 23.09
CA ASN A 137 -5.76 -8.59 24.22
C ASN A 137 -6.55 -7.33 23.87
N PHE A 138 -6.52 -6.86 22.61
CA PHE A 138 -7.02 -5.53 22.26
C PHE A 138 -7.98 -5.46 21.08
N PHE A 139 -8.03 -6.47 20.19
CA PHE A 139 -8.70 -6.37 18.90
C PHE A 139 -9.63 -7.56 18.56
N THR A 140 -9.98 -8.39 19.54
CA THR A 140 -10.96 -9.48 19.37
C THR A 140 -12.37 -9.03 18.99
N TRP A 141 -12.67 -7.73 19.15
CA TRP A 141 -13.92 -7.11 18.72
C TRP A 141 -13.95 -6.72 17.24
N VAL A 142 -12.82 -6.82 16.52
CA VAL A 142 -12.77 -6.46 15.10
C VAL A 142 -13.53 -7.50 14.28
N PRO A 143 -14.53 -7.11 13.47
CA PRO A 143 -15.53 -8.05 12.93
C PRO A 143 -15.14 -8.70 11.61
N PHE A 144 -13.87 -8.60 11.18
CA PHE A 144 -13.47 -9.15 9.88
C PHE A 144 -13.29 -10.66 9.97
N GLU A 145 -13.95 -11.39 9.07
CA GLU A 145 -13.79 -12.83 8.98
C GLU A 145 -12.34 -13.20 8.65
N GLY A 146 -11.75 -14.11 9.45
CA GLY A 146 -10.34 -14.47 9.39
C GLY A 146 -9.39 -13.57 10.20
N ALA A 147 -9.90 -12.58 10.94
CA ALA A 147 -9.09 -11.80 11.88
C ALA A 147 -8.51 -12.69 13.00
N GLY A 148 -7.20 -12.58 13.24
CA GLY A 148 -6.49 -13.33 14.27
C GLY A 148 -6.41 -14.86 14.08
N GLY A 149 -6.80 -15.37 12.91
CA GLY A 149 -6.68 -16.79 12.57
C GLY A 149 -5.25 -17.19 12.14
N SER A 150 -5.03 -18.50 11.98
CA SER A 150 -3.78 -19.00 11.40
C SER A 150 -3.69 -18.62 9.92
N ALA A 151 -2.49 -18.71 9.34
CA ALA A 151 -2.26 -18.47 7.91
C ALA A 151 -3.05 -19.39 6.95
N THR A 152 -3.78 -20.38 7.46
CA THR A 152 -4.59 -21.32 6.66
C THR A 152 -6.06 -21.37 7.07
N THR A 153 -6.49 -20.68 8.13
CA THR A 153 -7.88 -20.78 8.63
C THR A 153 -8.92 -20.34 7.59
N TYR A 154 -8.56 -19.49 6.63
CA TYR A 154 -9.44 -19.12 5.52
C TYR A 154 -9.65 -20.23 4.47
N LEU A 155 -8.92 -21.34 4.57
CA LEU A 155 -9.08 -22.51 3.70
C LEU A 155 -10.19 -23.46 4.20
N ASP A 156 -10.53 -23.39 5.49
CA ASP A 156 -11.45 -24.32 6.12
C ASP A 156 -12.88 -24.12 5.58
N GLY A 157 -13.57 -25.23 5.33
CA GLY A 157 -15.00 -25.23 4.95
C GLY A 157 -15.29 -24.99 3.46
N TYR A 158 -14.30 -24.68 2.63
CA TYR A 158 -14.48 -24.50 1.18
C TYR A 158 -14.02 -25.72 0.38
N ALA A 159 -14.71 -25.99 -0.74
CA ALA A 159 -14.25 -27.00 -1.69
C ALA A 159 -12.88 -26.62 -2.27
N HIS A 160 -12.00 -27.61 -2.42
CA HIS A 160 -10.64 -27.41 -2.95
C HIS A 160 -10.61 -26.62 -4.27
N SER A 161 -11.54 -26.90 -5.18
CA SER A 161 -11.66 -26.18 -6.45
C SER A 161 -11.98 -24.68 -6.29
N LEU A 162 -12.78 -24.30 -5.28
CA LEU A 162 -13.08 -22.91 -4.98
C LEU A 162 -11.87 -22.18 -4.37
N LEU A 163 -11.12 -22.87 -3.51
CA LEU A 163 -9.87 -22.36 -2.95
C LEU A 163 -8.85 -22.10 -4.06
N VAL A 164 -8.61 -23.08 -4.93
CA VAL A 164 -7.67 -22.94 -6.05
C VAL A 164 -8.11 -21.82 -6.99
N THR A 165 -9.40 -21.75 -7.34
CA THR A 165 -9.93 -20.69 -8.20
C THR A 165 -9.72 -19.31 -7.57
N THR A 166 -10.01 -19.17 -6.28
CA THR A 166 -9.80 -17.91 -5.55
C THR A 166 -8.34 -17.50 -5.55
N MET A 167 -7.44 -18.44 -5.26
CA MET A 167 -6.01 -18.17 -5.26
C MET A 167 -5.49 -17.77 -6.63
N LEU A 168 -5.96 -18.41 -7.71
CA LEU A 168 -5.61 -18.03 -9.09
C LEU A 168 -6.11 -16.64 -9.48
N ILE A 169 -7.30 -16.22 -9.01
CA ILE A 169 -7.83 -14.86 -9.21
C ILE A 169 -7.00 -13.84 -8.40
N CYS A 170 -6.73 -14.16 -7.13
CA CYS A 170 -6.01 -13.26 -6.23
C CYS A 170 -4.53 -13.12 -6.57
N LEU A 171 -3.89 -14.15 -7.13
CA LEU A 171 -2.47 -14.14 -7.47
C LEU A 171 -2.02 -12.92 -8.30
N PRO A 172 -2.62 -12.59 -9.46
CA PRO A 172 -2.24 -11.39 -10.21
C PRO A 172 -2.64 -10.08 -9.50
N LEU A 173 -3.66 -10.13 -8.63
CA LEU A 173 -4.19 -8.96 -7.93
C LEU A 173 -3.41 -8.69 -6.63
N THR A 174 -3.70 -9.45 -5.57
CA THR A 174 -3.09 -9.30 -4.24
C THR A 174 -1.63 -9.76 -4.23
N GLY A 175 -1.26 -10.70 -5.09
CA GLY A 175 0.12 -11.13 -5.24
C GLY A 175 0.98 -10.13 -6.02
N PHE A 176 0.43 -9.19 -6.79
CA PHE A 176 1.29 -8.27 -7.56
C PHE A 176 0.69 -6.89 -7.82
N ALA A 177 -0.42 -6.80 -8.56
CA ALA A 177 -0.92 -5.52 -9.06
C ALA A 177 -1.30 -4.54 -7.95
N LEU A 178 -1.94 -5.01 -6.88
CA LEU A 178 -2.38 -4.18 -5.77
C LEU A 178 -1.19 -3.65 -4.94
N PRO A 179 -0.24 -4.50 -4.47
CA PRO A 179 1.00 -4.01 -3.85
C PRO A 179 1.80 -3.06 -4.75
N LEU A 180 1.84 -3.30 -6.06
CA LEU A 180 2.50 -2.41 -7.01
C LEU A 180 1.86 -1.01 -7.01
N ILE A 181 0.52 -0.93 -7.02
CA ILE A 181 -0.20 0.35 -6.95
C ILE A 181 0.12 1.07 -5.64
N GLU A 182 0.15 0.33 -4.53
CA GLU A 182 0.52 0.89 -3.22
C GLU A 182 1.94 1.47 -3.24
N GLU A 183 2.92 0.76 -3.82
CA GLU A 183 4.28 1.30 -3.93
C GLU A 183 4.34 2.57 -4.78
N LEU A 184 3.68 2.57 -5.94
CA LEU A 184 3.58 3.75 -6.80
C LEU A 184 2.95 4.94 -6.06
N TYR A 185 1.93 4.69 -5.25
CA TYR A 185 1.22 5.73 -4.51
C TYR A 185 2.00 6.19 -3.26
N PHE A 186 2.29 5.30 -2.33
CA PHE A 186 2.87 5.67 -1.04
C PHE A 186 4.35 6.05 -1.14
N ARG A 187 5.14 5.29 -1.91
CA ARG A 187 6.60 5.51 -2.01
C ARG A 187 6.95 6.39 -3.19
N GLY A 188 6.18 6.28 -4.27
CA GLY A 188 6.37 7.07 -5.47
C GLY A 188 5.68 8.43 -5.46
N PHE A 189 4.44 8.52 -5.00
CA PHE A 189 3.69 9.78 -5.01
C PHE A 189 3.81 10.52 -3.66
N LEU A 190 3.57 9.86 -2.52
CA LEU A 190 3.49 10.55 -1.23
C LEU A 190 4.85 10.83 -0.57
N LEU A 191 5.74 9.85 -0.52
CA LEU A 191 7.03 10.00 0.18
C LEU A 191 7.91 11.16 -0.35
N PRO A 192 8.05 11.42 -1.66
CA PRO A 192 8.80 12.57 -2.15
C PRO A 192 8.25 13.91 -1.66
N ARG A 193 6.94 14.01 -1.44
CA ARG A 193 6.26 15.26 -1.06
C ARG A 193 6.42 15.60 0.42
N ILE A 194 6.92 14.65 1.21
CA ILE A 194 7.30 14.85 2.61
C ILE A 194 8.81 14.76 2.83
N ALA A 195 9.62 14.70 1.76
CA ALA A 195 11.08 14.58 1.84
C ALA A 195 11.75 15.77 2.57
N HIS A 196 11.06 16.92 2.65
CA HIS A 196 11.50 18.09 3.44
C HIS A 196 11.61 17.80 4.95
N LEU A 197 10.99 16.72 5.45
CA LEU A 197 11.15 16.22 6.82
C LEU A 197 12.46 15.42 7.03
N ARG A 198 13.31 15.31 6.01
CA ARG A 198 14.60 14.61 6.05
C ARG A 198 14.40 13.16 6.53
N ALA A 199 15.16 12.72 7.53
CA ALA A 199 15.04 11.38 8.10
C ALA A 199 13.65 11.08 8.71
N GLY A 200 12.87 12.10 9.04
CA GLY A 200 11.48 11.94 9.48
C GLY A 200 10.52 11.52 8.36
N ALA A 201 10.87 11.75 7.08
CA ALA A 201 10.04 11.39 5.94
C ALA A 201 9.77 9.87 5.83
N PRO A 202 10.79 8.99 5.79
CA PRO A 202 10.56 7.55 5.74
C PRO A 202 9.90 7.00 7.01
N VAL A 203 10.11 7.64 8.17
CA VAL A 203 9.44 7.26 9.44
C VAL A 203 7.95 7.56 9.34
N LEU A 204 7.58 8.80 9.02
CA LEU A 204 6.17 9.21 8.92
C LEU A 204 5.43 8.41 7.84
N ASN A 205 6.07 8.18 6.68
CA ASN A 205 5.47 7.37 5.61
C ASN A 205 5.22 5.93 6.06
N THR A 206 6.18 5.30 6.74
CA THR A 206 6.01 3.92 7.22
C THR A 206 4.92 3.85 8.29
N VAL A 207 4.88 4.80 9.24
CA VAL A 207 3.83 4.87 10.27
C VAL A 207 2.45 4.99 9.64
N LEU A 208 2.25 5.96 8.76
CA LEU A 208 0.95 6.19 8.14
C LEU A 208 0.54 5.04 7.22
N PHE A 209 1.50 4.42 6.51
CA PHE A 209 1.24 3.22 5.69
C PHE A 209 0.86 2.00 6.55
N SER A 210 1.49 1.81 7.71
CA SER A 210 1.10 0.75 8.63
C SER A 210 -0.32 0.95 9.15
N VAL A 211 -0.68 2.18 9.56
CA VAL A 211 -2.02 2.52 10.05
C VAL A 211 -3.09 2.48 8.95
N TYR A 212 -2.73 2.76 7.70
CA TYR A 212 -3.62 2.62 6.53
C TYR A 212 -4.28 1.23 6.44
N HIS A 213 -3.66 0.19 7.01
CA HIS A 213 -4.25 -1.15 7.13
C HIS A 213 -5.27 -1.24 8.27
N PHE A 214 -6.32 -0.42 8.22
CA PHE A 214 -7.38 -0.39 9.24
C PHE A 214 -8.07 -1.74 9.46
N TRP A 215 -7.93 -2.68 8.52
CA TRP A 215 -8.44 -4.04 8.64
C TRP A 215 -7.58 -4.99 9.48
N ALA A 216 -6.35 -4.59 9.84
CA ALA A 216 -5.44 -5.39 10.66
C ALA A 216 -4.65 -4.51 11.65
N PRO A 217 -5.32 -3.74 12.52
CA PRO A 217 -4.67 -2.75 13.39
C PRO A 217 -3.65 -3.36 14.36
N TRP A 218 -3.82 -4.62 14.77
CA TRP A 218 -2.87 -5.32 15.63
C TRP A 218 -1.48 -5.51 15.01
N THR A 219 -1.39 -5.51 13.67
CA THR A 219 -0.12 -5.72 12.95
C THR A 219 0.67 -4.43 12.68
N VAL A 220 0.19 -3.26 13.14
CA VAL A 220 0.81 -1.96 12.85
C VAL A 220 2.29 -1.93 13.27
N LEU A 221 2.60 -2.43 14.47
CA LEU A 221 3.96 -2.47 14.99
C LEU A 221 4.86 -3.39 14.15
N SER A 222 4.34 -4.55 13.76
CA SER A 222 5.10 -5.49 12.92
C SER A 222 5.37 -4.92 11.54
N LYS A 223 4.36 -4.32 10.89
CA LYS A 223 4.51 -3.62 9.61
C LYS A 223 5.55 -2.51 9.66
N LEU A 224 5.59 -1.74 10.77
CA LEU A 224 6.63 -0.74 10.97
C LEU A 224 8.03 -1.36 10.88
N ILE A 225 8.26 -2.47 11.58
CA ILE A 225 9.58 -3.09 11.66
C ILE A 225 9.99 -3.71 10.32
N PHE A 226 9.12 -4.52 9.71
CA PHE A 226 9.52 -5.27 8.50
C PHE A 226 9.52 -4.42 7.22
N LEU A 227 8.73 -3.34 7.13
CA LEU A 227 8.71 -2.47 5.95
C LEU A 227 9.76 -1.36 5.98
N PHE A 228 10.11 -0.86 7.16
CA PHE A 228 10.93 0.36 7.30
C PHE A 228 12.25 0.32 6.51
N PRO A 229 13.04 -0.78 6.48
CA PRO A 229 14.29 -0.80 5.74
C PRO A 229 14.15 -0.50 4.25
N ALA A 230 13.09 -1.01 3.60
CA ALA A 230 12.85 -0.70 2.19
C ALA A 230 12.42 0.76 1.99
N VAL A 231 11.52 1.28 2.84
CA VAL A 231 11.08 2.69 2.74
C VAL A 231 12.26 3.65 2.94
N TRP A 232 13.10 3.37 3.93
CA TRP A 232 14.31 4.15 4.18
C TRP A 232 15.30 4.06 3.00
N LEU A 233 15.49 2.88 2.42
CA LEU A 233 16.36 2.71 1.25
C LEU A 233 15.82 3.43 0.01
N VAL A 234 14.51 3.39 -0.25
CA VAL A 234 13.88 4.16 -1.33
C VAL A 234 14.13 5.65 -1.13
N TRP A 235 13.87 6.17 0.08
CA TRP A 235 14.12 7.57 0.41
C TRP A 235 15.60 7.94 0.24
N ARG A 236 16.52 7.09 0.69
CA ARG A 236 17.96 7.38 0.66
C ARG A 236 18.57 7.25 -0.74
N ARG A 237 18.04 6.36 -1.57
CA ARG A 237 18.57 6.05 -2.91
C ARG A 237 17.78 6.70 -4.02
N HIS A 238 16.63 7.29 -3.72
CA HIS A 238 15.70 7.84 -4.72
C HIS A 238 15.33 6.80 -5.78
N ASP A 239 15.15 5.55 -5.36
CA ASP A 239 14.93 4.39 -6.23
C ASP A 239 13.81 3.49 -5.73
N ILE A 240 12.59 3.75 -6.21
CA ILE A 240 11.36 3.02 -5.87
C ILE A 240 11.39 1.53 -6.25
N ARG A 241 12.32 1.12 -7.13
CA ARG A 241 12.47 -0.29 -7.51
C ARG A 241 12.81 -1.18 -6.31
N LEU A 242 13.41 -0.62 -5.27
CA LEU A 242 13.74 -1.32 -4.03
C LEU A 242 12.48 -1.80 -3.31
N SER A 243 11.52 -0.91 -3.08
CA SER A 243 10.28 -1.28 -2.38
C SER A 243 9.29 -2.00 -3.28
N ILE A 244 9.24 -1.70 -4.59
CA ILE A 244 8.49 -2.53 -5.55
C ILE A 244 9.02 -3.97 -5.53
N GLY A 245 10.34 -4.13 -5.66
CA GLY A 245 10.97 -5.44 -5.64
C GLY A 245 10.73 -6.19 -4.33
N MET A 246 10.81 -5.52 -3.19
CA MET A 246 10.52 -6.14 -1.90
C MET A 246 9.02 -6.43 -1.73
N HIS A 247 8.16 -5.42 -1.77
CA HIS A 247 6.76 -5.55 -1.37
C HIS A 247 5.95 -6.38 -2.38
N ALA A 248 5.97 -5.98 -3.65
CA ALA A 248 5.29 -6.75 -4.70
C ALA A 248 5.99 -8.08 -4.99
N GLY A 249 7.32 -8.16 -4.82
CA GLY A 249 8.05 -9.42 -4.99
C GLY A 249 7.78 -10.44 -3.88
N THR A 250 7.75 -10.02 -2.61
CA THR A 250 7.41 -10.90 -1.49
C THR A 250 5.97 -11.40 -1.60
N THR A 251 5.02 -10.51 -1.87
CA THR A 251 3.61 -10.91 -2.05
C THR A 251 3.42 -11.86 -3.22
N LEU A 252 4.10 -11.63 -4.35
CA LEU A 252 4.04 -12.52 -5.51
C LEU A 252 4.63 -13.89 -5.18
N LEU A 253 5.79 -13.92 -4.51
CA LEU A 253 6.46 -15.15 -4.12
C LEU A 253 5.59 -15.98 -3.17
N MET A 254 5.07 -15.35 -2.11
CA MET A 254 4.23 -16.03 -1.12
C MET A 254 2.91 -16.53 -1.73
N ALA A 255 2.23 -15.69 -2.53
CA ALA A 255 0.99 -16.07 -3.19
C ALA A 255 1.21 -17.22 -4.20
N SER A 256 2.32 -17.21 -4.94
CA SER A 256 2.67 -18.29 -5.89
C SER A 256 2.94 -19.60 -5.16
N LEU A 257 3.73 -19.57 -4.08
CA LEU A 257 4.04 -20.75 -3.29
C LEU A 257 2.80 -21.33 -2.60
N GLY A 258 1.97 -20.47 -2.00
CA GLY A 258 0.70 -20.89 -1.38
C GLY A 258 -0.28 -21.50 -2.38
N THR A 259 -0.42 -20.87 -3.56
CA THR A 259 -1.27 -21.40 -4.64
C THR A 259 -0.76 -22.76 -5.13
N LEU A 260 0.55 -22.90 -5.34
CA LEU A 260 1.16 -24.16 -5.78
C LEU A 260 1.00 -25.26 -4.73
N ALA A 261 1.25 -24.95 -3.45
CA ALA A 261 1.08 -25.90 -2.36
C ALA A 261 -0.36 -26.41 -2.28
N LEU A 262 -1.33 -25.51 -2.39
CA LEU A 262 -2.75 -25.85 -2.43
C LEU A 262 -3.09 -26.74 -3.64
N MET A 263 -2.64 -26.38 -4.85
CA MET A 263 -2.88 -27.17 -6.07
C MET A 263 -2.29 -28.59 -5.98
N LEU A 264 -1.19 -28.75 -5.24
CA LEU A 264 -0.53 -30.03 -5.01
C LEU A 264 -1.08 -30.81 -3.80
N ASN A 265 -2.11 -30.30 -3.11
CA ASN A 265 -2.66 -30.87 -1.88
C ASN A 265 -1.61 -31.03 -0.76
N LEU A 266 -0.69 -30.08 -0.64
CA LEU A 266 0.31 -30.03 0.44
C LEU A 266 -0.21 -29.28 1.68
N VAL A 267 -1.29 -28.52 1.51
CA VAL A 267 -2.02 -27.75 2.54
C VAL A 267 -3.51 -27.81 2.24
#